data_AF-A0A1B8DWT7-F1
#
_entry.id   AF-A0A1B8DWT7-F1
#
_cell.length_a   1.000
_cell.length_b   1.000
_cell.length_c   1.000
_cell.angle_alpha   90.00
_cell.angle_beta   90.00
_cell.angle_gamma   90.00
#
_symmetry.space_group_name_H-M   'P 1'
#
loop_
_entity.id
_entity.type
_entity.pdbx_description
1 polymer ?
#
loop_
_entity_poly.entity_id
_entity_poly.type
_entity_poly.pdbx_seq_one_letter_code
_entity_poly.pdbx_strand_id
1 'polypeptide(L)'
;MLFTSLANILVGLENWEITLQHQTDRPCYWPHVTDSQSKEGTPQTQDTALWFANITMANVFTHIWAFRIICMTELEKLALLFPWLILGGMSLTNQCHLHHVQGHTMVLSNQICSSMEYLMQDEMKLFGPASTFFPLKAVYHKFKTDESQQTNIIACCQAIVSRLVDKGLQSAPIIVFGE
;
A
#
# COMPACT_ATOMS: atom_id res chain seq x y z
N MET A 1 9.27 -23.02 -9.01
CA MET A 1 9.59 -22.75 -7.60
C MET A 1 9.30 -21.30 -7.23
N LEU A 2 9.96 -20.30 -7.82
CA LEU A 2 9.80 -18.87 -7.47
C LEU A 2 8.34 -18.36 -7.52
N PHE A 3 7.64 -18.63 -8.62
CA PHE A 3 6.24 -18.21 -8.80
C PHE A 3 5.33 -18.74 -7.68
N THR A 4 5.40 -20.04 -7.41
CA THR A 4 4.64 -20.70 -6.35
C THR A 4 5.00 -20.16 -4.97
N SER A 5 6.28 -19.88 -4.71
CA SER A 5 6.72 -19.27 -3.45
C SER A 5 6.11 -17.89 -3.24
N LEU A 6 6.11 -17.02 -4.25
CA LEU A 6 5.50 -15.68 -4.17
C LEU A 6 3.98 -15.76 -3.97
N ALA A 7 3.30 -16.66 -4.69
CA ALA A 7 1.87 -16.89 -4.51
C ALA A 7 1.53 -17.37 -3.09
N ASN A 8 2.32 -18.31 -2.54
CA ASN A 8 2.14 -18.80 -1.18
C ASN A 8 2.38 -17.71 -0.13
N ILE A 9 3.40 -16.87 -0.32
CA ILE A 9 3.66 -15.72 0.56
C ILE A 9 2.46 -14.77 0.55
N LEU A 10 1.89 -14.47 -0.62
CA LEU A 10 0.75 -13.58 -0.75
C LEU A 10 -0.48 -14.11 0.00
N VAL A 11 -0.79 -15.40 -0.15
CA VAL A 11 -1.87 -16.07 0.60
C VAL A 11 -1.58 -16.07 2.10
N GLY A 12 -0.33 -16.32 2.51
CA GLY A 12 0.08 -16.28 3.90
C GLY A 12 -0.10 -14.90 4.54
N LEU A 13 0.28 -13.84 3.84
CA LEU A 13 0.13 -12.45 4.29
C LEU A 13 -1.34 -12.03 4.40
N GLU A 14 -2.18 -12.44 3.43
CA GLU A 14 -3.62 -12.19 3.47
C GLU A 14 -4.29 -12.91 4.65
N ASN A 15 -3.98 -14.19 4.86
CA ASN A 15 -4.49 -14.94 6.01
C ASN A 15 -4.02 -14.34 7.34
N TRP A 16 -2.79 -13.83 7.39
CA TRP A 16 -2.26 -13.18 8.58
C TRP A 16 -3.01 -11.88 8.91
N GLU A 17 -3.25 -11.04 7.89
CA GLU A 17 -4.06 -9.82 8.02
C GLU A 17 -5.46 -10.13 8.57
N ILE A 18 -6.15 -11.10 7.97
CA ILE A 18 -7.48 -11.55 8.42
C ILE A 18 -7.39 -12.03 9.87
N THR A 19 -6.42 -12.89 10.19
CA THR A 19 -6.27 -13.45 11.54
C THR A 19 -6.05 -12.36 12.59
N LEU A 20 -5.19 -11.38 12.30
CA LEU A 20 -4.90 -10.28 13.24
C LEU A 20 -6.16 -9.47 13.57
N GLN A 21 -7.00 -9.17 12.57
CA GLN A 21 -8.25 -8.44 12.82
C GLN A 21 -9.24 -9.21 13.70
N HIS A 22 -9.22 -10.55 13.67
CA HIS A 22 -10.14 -11.38 14.44
C HIS A 22 -9.61 -11.73 15.85
N GLN A 23 -8.31 -11.58 16.10
CA GLN A 23 -7.68 -11.93 17.39
C GLN A 23 -7.82 -10.83 18.45
N THR A 24 -8.14 -9.60 18.06
CA THR A 24 -8.20 -8.46 18.97
C THR A 24 -9.65 -8.04 19.23
N ASP A 25 -9.99 -7.78 20.50
CA ASP A 25 -11.32 -7.25 20.89
C ASP A 25 -11.65 -5.88 20.26
N ARG A 26 -10.65 -5.21 19.71
CA ARG A 26 -10.76 -3.91 19.02
C ARG A 26 -10.21 -4.02 17.61
N PRO A 27 -10.79 -3.29 16.63
CA PRO A 27 -10.25 -3.28 15.27
C PRO A 27 -8.81 -2.74 15.27
N CYS A 28 -7.92 -3.39 14.53
CA CYS A 28 -6.53 -2.95 14.46
C CYS A 28 -6.37 -1.64 13.69
N TYR A 29 -7.28 -1.38 12.73
CA TYR A 29 -7.41 -0.12 12.02
C TYR A 29 -8.86 0.18 11.67
N TRP A 30 -9.20 1.44 11.46
CA TRP A 30 -10.53 1.88 11.07
C TRP A 30 -10.49 3.16 10.22
N PRO A 31 -11.49 3.38 9.36
CA PRO A 31 -11.70 4.65 8.69
C PRO A 31 -11.91 5.79 9.69
N HIS A 32 -11.22 6.91 9.47
CA HIS A 32 -11.41 8.15 10.19
C HIS A 32 -11.79 9.24 9.19
N VAL A 33 -12.99 9.79 9.37
CA VAL A 33 -13.44 10.94 8.59
C VAL A 33 -12.70 12.16 9.12
N THR A 34 -11.80 12.71 8.31
CA THR A 34 -11.17 13.97 8.62
C THR A 34 -12.19 15.06 8.31
N ASP A 35 -12.68 15.77 9.34
CA ASP A 35 -13.50 16.96 9.19
C ASP A 35 -12.65 18.08 8.59
N SER A 36 -12.41 17.98 7.29
CA SER A 36 -11.87 19.07 6.51
C SER A 36 -12.97 20.11 6.45
N GLN A 37 -12.90 21.15 7.29
CA GLN A 37 -13.71 22.34 7.11
C GLN A 37 -13.37 22.94 5.74
N SER A 38 -14.11 22.56 4.70
CA SER A 38 -14.05 23.23 3.43
C SER A 38 -15.01 24.42 3.45
N LYS A 39 -14.42 25.59 3.21
CA LYS A 39 -15.14 26.71 2.63
C LYS A 39 -15.84 26.23 1.35
N GLU A 40 -17.08 26.66 1.21
CA GLU A 40 -18.07 26.30 0.19
C GLU A 40 -17.50 26.11 -1.23
N GLY A 41 -17.97 25.05 -1.92
CA GLY A 41 -18.19 25.14 -3.37
C GLY A 41 -17.72 24.00 -4.27
N THR A 42 -17.09 22.94 -3.78
CA THR A 42 -16.75 21.77 -4.63
C THR A 42 -17.08 20.44 -3.95
N PRO A 43 -17.66 19.46 -4.67
CA PRO A 43 -17.89 18.13 -4.13
C PRO A 43 -16.53 17.44 -3.99
N GLN A 44 -15.88 17.60 -2.84
CA GLN A 44 -14.67 16.86 -2.50
C GLN A 44 -15.06 15.44 -2.12
N THR A 45 -14.44 14.47 -2.80
CA THR A 45 -14.27 13.11 -2.30
C THR A 45 -13.76 13.19 -0.86
N GLN A 46 -14.54 12.68 0.09
CA GLN A 46 -14.12 12.60 1.49
C GLN A 46 -12.85 11.74 1.56
N ASP A 47 -11.69 12.38 1.72
CA ASP A 47 -10.43 11.68 1.91
C ASP A 47 -10.48 11.02 3.29
N THR A 48 -10.74 9.72 3.26
CA THR A 48 -10.92 8.91 4.45
C THR A 48 -9.54 8.41 4.88
N ALA A 49 -9.00 9.00 5.95
CA ALA A 49 -7.76 8.54 6.55
C ALA A 49 -7.98 7.19 7.25
N LEU A 50 -6.93 6.37 7.34
CA LEU A 50 -6.94 5.17 8.17
C LEU A 50 -6.23 5.46 9.48
N TRP A 51 -6.92 5.16 10.58
CA TRP A 51 -6.38 5.23 11.93
C TRP A 51 -6.10 3.83 12.46
N PHE A 52 -5.18 3.76 13.42
CA PHE A 52 -4.68 2.50 13.96
C PHE A 52 -4.74 2.50 15.48
N ALA A 53 -4.84 1.30 16.05
CA ALA A 53 -4.80 1.11 17.49
C ALA A 53 -3.50 1.66 18.12
N ASN A 54 -2.39 1.62 17.39
CA ASN A 54 -1.09 2.18 17.76
C ASN A 54 -0.14 2.19 16.54
N ILE A 55 1.03 2.82 16.69
CA ILE A 55 2.09 2.87 15.67
C ILE A 55 2.58 1.48 15.24
N THR A 56 2.60 0.49 16.13
CA THR A 56 3.02 -0.87 15.80
C THR A 56 2.05 -1.48 14.79
N MET A 57 0.74 -1.35 15.01
CA MET A 57 -0.26 -1.82 14.06
C MET A 57 -0.17 -1.06 12.74
N ALA A 58 -0.04 0.27 12.77
CA ALA A 58 0.15 1.06 11.55
C ALA A 58 1.33 0.55 10.71
N ASN A 59 2.48 0.29 11.36
CA ASN A 59 3.66 -0.25 10.70
C ASN A 59 3.41 -1.68 10.18
N VAL A 60 2.80 -2.57 10.96
CA VAL A 60 2.51 -3.95 10.53
C VAL A 60 1.65 -3.97 9.26
N PHE A 61 0.51 -3.29 9.27
CA PHE A 61 -0.42 -3.33 8.13
C PHE A 61 0.18 -2.66 6.89
N THR A 62 0.76 -1.47 7.03
CA THR A 62 1.37 -0.77 5.87
C THR A 62 2.51 -1.58 5.25
N HIS A 63 3.30 -2.31 6.04
CA HIS A 63 4.35 -3.19 5.53
C HIS A 63 3.78 -4.46 4.90
N ILE A 64 2.78 -5.10 5.52
CA ILE A 64 2.09 -6.27 4.94
C ILE A 64 1.53 -5.91 3.56
N TRP A 65 0.81 -4.78 3.46
CA TRP A 65 0.25 -4.31 2.20
C TRP A 65 1.33 -4.02 1.16
N ALA A 66 2.43 -3.36 1.56
CA ALA A 66 3.55 -3.08 0.68
C ALA A 66 4.21 -4.37 0.14
N PHE A 67 4.43 -5.37 1.00
CA PHE A 67 4.95 -6.66 0.58
C PHE A 67 4.00 -7.41 -0.35
N ARG A 68 2.68 -7.35 -0.12
CA ARG A 68 1.68 -7.92 -1.03
C ARG A 68 1.74 -7.24 -2.40
N ILE A 69 1.84 -5.90 -2.46
CA ILE A 69 2.02 -5.15 -3.72
C ILE A 69 3.28 -5.61 -4.45
N ILE A 70 4.41 -5.76 -3.75
CA ILE A 70 5.66 -6.26 -4.36
C ILE A 70 5.46 -7.67 -4.92
N CYS A 71 4.90 -8.59 -4.13
CA CYS A 71 4.67 -9.97 -4.58
C CYS A 71 3.77 -10.02 -5.82
N MET A 72 2.69 -9.24 -5.83
CA MET A 72 1.78 -9.09 -6.97
C MET A 72 2.50 -8.56 -8.21
N THR A 73 3.31 -7.51 -8.04
CA THR A 73 4.10 -6.90 -9.12
C THR A 73 5.09 -7.90 -9.72
N GLU A 74 5.80 -8.65 -8.89
CA GLU A 74 6.75 -9.65 -9.37
C GLU A 74 6.05 -10.86 -10.01
N LEU A 75 4.88 -11.26 -9.51
CA LEU A 75 4.06 -12.30 -10.13
C LEU A 75 3.58 -11.88 -11.53
N GLU A 76 3.13 -10.65 -11.70
CA GLU A 76 2.76 -10.09 -13.02
C GLU A 76 3.96 -10.08 -13.98
N LYS A 77 5.12 -9.60 -13.53
CA LYS A 77 6.35 -9.61 -14.34
C LYS A 77 6.74 -11.03 -14.77
N LEU A 78 6.72 -11.98 -13.84
CA LEU A 78 7.01 -13.39 -14.14
C LEU A 78 5.99 -13.99 -15.10
N ALA A 79 4.70 -13.66 -14.94
CA ALA A 79 3.63 -14.08 -15.84
C ALA A 79 3.83 -13.55 -17.27
N LEU A 80 4.25 -12.30 -17.43
CA LEU A 80 4.56 -11.68 -18.71
C LEU A 80 5.80 -12.30 -19.38
N LEU A 81 6.86 -12.54 -18.61
CA LEU A 81 8.12 -13.07 -19.13
C LEU A 81 8.07 -14.58 -19.43
N PHE A 82 7.25 -15.32 -18.68
CA PHE A 82 7.19 -16.78 -18.76
C PHE A 82 5.75 -17.32 -18.81
N PRO A 83 5.01 -17.10 -19.91
CA PRO A 83 3.59 -17.48 -20.00
C PRO A 83 3.31 -18.97 -19.76
N TRP A 84 4.28 -19.85 -20.05
CA TRP A 84 4.15 -21.30 -19.79
C TRP A 84 4.05 -21.64 -18.30
N LEU A 85 4.53 -20.78 -17.39
CA LEU A 85 4.33 -20.98 -15.94
C LEU A 85 2.86 -20.92 -15.55
N ILE A 86 2.04 -20.25 -16.36
CA ILE A 86 0.58 -20.17 -16.20
C ILE A 86 -0.11 -21.40 -16.78
N LEU A 87 0.33 -21.84 -17.96
CA LEU A 87 -0.27 -22.95 -18.71
C LEU A 87 0.11 -24.34 -18.17
N GLY A 88 1.30 -24.49 -17.57
CA GLY A 88 1.90 -25.81 -17.30
C GLY A 88 1.78 -26.35 -15.87
N GLY A 89 1.20 -25.60 -14.92
CA GLY A 89 1.20 -26.08 -13.52
C GLY A 89 0.54 -25.17 -12.47
N MET A 90 -0.22 -24.15 -12.88
CA MET A 90 -1.02 -23.40 -11.91
C MET A 90 -2.34 -24.11 -11.63
N SER A 91 -2.66 -24.28 -10.34
CA SER A 91 -4.02 -24.56 -9.91
C SER A 91 -4.96 -23.47 -10.43
N LEU A 92 -6.22 -23.82 -10.74
CA LEU A 92 -7.28 -22.88 -11.13
C LEU A 92 -7.41 -21.70 -10.14
N THR A 93 -7.14 -21.95 -8.85
CA THR A 93 -7.06 -20.94 -7.80
C THR A 93 -6.03 -19.85 -8.12
N ASN A 94 -4.82 -20.22 -8.55
CA ASN A 94 -3.74 -19.27 -8.81
C ASN A 94 -4.00 -18.40 -10.05
N GLN A 95 -4.73 -18.92 -11.04
CA GLN A 95 -5.16 -18.14 -12.21
C GLN A 95 -6.25 -17.12 -11.87
N CYS A 96 -7.20 -17.48 -11.00
CA CYS A 96 -8.23 -16.57 -10.49
C CYS A 96 -7.62 -15.41 -9.68
N HIS A 97 -6.59 -15.70 -8.88
CA HIS A 97 -5.84 -14.67 -8.16
C HIS A 97 -5.20 -13.65 -9.10
N LEU A 98 -4.60 -14.07 -10.23
CA LEU A 98 -3.90 -13.18 -11.16
C LEU A 98 -4.81 -12.11 -11.80
N HIS A 99 -6.04 -12.47 -12.19
CA HIS A 99 -7.00 -11.52 -12.77
C HIS A 99 -7.57 -10.52 -11.73
N HIS A 100 -7.46 -10.85 -10.44
CA HIS A 100 -7.84 -9.95 -9.34
C HIS A 100 -6.67 -9.06 -8.86
N VAL A 101 -5.43 -9.33 -9.30
CA VAL A 101 -4.22 -8.65 -8.80
C VAL A 101 -4.29 -7.13 -8.97
N GLN A 102 -4.73 -6.63 -10.13
CA GLN A 102 -4.73 -5.17 -10.37
C GLN A 102 -5.71 -4.45 -9.43
N GLY A 103 -6.91 -5.01 -9.23
CA GLY A 103 -7.91 -4.48 -8.30
C GLY A 103 -7.41 -4.51 -6.84
N HIS A 104 -6.83 -5.63 -6.42
CA HIS A 104 -6.24 -5.73 -5.08
C HIS A 104 -5.07 -4.77 -4.88
N THR A 105 -4.19 -4.64 -5.87
CA THR A 105 -3.04 -3.73 -5.80
C THR A 105 -3.49 -2.28 -5.61
N MET A 106 -4.53 -1.86 -6.34
CA MET A 106 -5.12 -0.53 -6.16
C MET A 106 -5.71 -0.34 -4.76
N VAL A 107 -6.47 -1.31 -4.25
CA VAL A 107 -7.06 -1.23 -2.90
C VAL A 107 -5.96 -1.08 -1.83
N LEU A 108 -4.93 -1.93 -1.87
CA LEU A 108 -3.81 -1.87 -0.92
C LEU A 108 -3.06 -0.53 -1.01
N SER A 109 -2.92 0.00 -2.21
CA SER A 109 -2.23 1.27 -2.43
C SER A 109 -3.01 2.44 -1.85
N ASN A 110 -4.33 2.46 -2.02
CA ASN A 110 -5.19 3.45 -1.37
C ASN A 110 -5.12 3.32 0.16
N GLN A 111 -5.15 2.10 0.70
CA GLN A 111 -4.99 1.89 2.14
C GLN A 111 -3.66 2.44 2.67
N ILE A 112 -2.55 2.18 1.96
CA ILE A 112 -1.24 2.74 2.29
C ILE A 112 -1.30 4.28 2.29
N CYS A 113 -1.80 4.90 1.21
CA CYS A 113 -1.93 6.36 1.14
C CYS A 113 -2.78 6.94 2.27
N SER A 114 -3.96 6.36 2.54
CA SER A 114 -4.85 6.77 3.62
C SER A 114 -4.24 6.62 5.02
N SER A 115 -3.25 5.75 5.19
CA SER A 115 -2.55 5.52 6.47
C SER A 115 -1.54 6.60 6.80
N MET A 116 -1.10 7.37 5.81
CA MET A 116 -0.02 8.34 5.96
C MET A 116 -0.40 9.47 6.90
N GLU A 117 -1.69 9.81 6.97
CA GLU A 117 -2.16 10.85 7.89
C GLU A 117 -1.93 10.47 9.35
N TYR A 118 -2.18 9.21 9.72
CA TYR A 118 -1.89 8.70 11.06
C TYR A 118 -0.38 8.67 11.34
N LEU A 119 0.41 8.16 10.39
CA LEU A 119 1.86 8.03 10.56
C LEU A 119 2.59 9.37 10.60
N MET A 120 2.02 10.42 10.01
CA MET A 120 2.63 11.75 9.98
C MET A 120 2.16 12.69 11.09
N GLN A 121 1.33 12.22 12.03
CA GLN A 121 0.95 12.96 13.23
C GLN A 121 2.18 13.44 14.02
N ASP A 122 2.09 14.62 14.63
CA ASP A 122 3.22 15.23 15.34
C ASP A 122 3.64 14.38 16.57
N GLU A 123 2.69 13.66 17.17
CA GLU A 123 2.90 12.74 18.27
C GLU A 123 3.83 11.57 17.89
N MET A 124 3.84 11.19 16.61
CA MET A 124 4.68 10.10 16.09
C MET A 124 6.15 10.52 15.90
N LYS A 125 6.45 11.82 16.07
CA LYS A 125 7.79 12.42 15.98
C LYS A 125 8.50 11.99 14.69
N LEU A 126 9.75 11.52 14.77
CA LEU A 126 10.51 11.03 13.62
C LEU A 126 10.09 9.62 13.19
N PHE A 127 9.61 8.79 14.13
CA PHE A 127 9.39 7.36 13.89
C PHE A 127 8.26 7.09 12.91
N GLY A 128 7.16 7.84 13.01
CA GLY A 128 6.02 7.70 12.10
C GLY A 128 6.36 8.14 10.66
N PRO A 129 6.80 9.39 10.43
CA PRO A 129 7.21 9.86 9.11
C PRO A 129 8.29 8.97 8.46
N ALA A 130 9.30 8.51 9.21
CA ALA A 130 10.33 7.64 8.67
C ALA A 130 9.80 6.24 8.27
N SER A 131 8.79 5.71 8.96
CA SER A 131 8.22 4.40 8.62
C SER A 131 7.38 4.40 7.33
N THR A 132 7.01 5.59 6.83
CA THR A 132 6.26 5.74 5.57
C THR A 132 7.07 5.40 4.33
N PHE A 133 8.41 5.47 4.40
CA PHE A 133 9.28 5.40 3.23
C PHE A 133 9.13 4.11 2.44
N PHE A 134 9.19 2.96 3.12
CA PHE A 134 9.11 1.66 2.45
C PHE A 134 7.72 1.41 1.82
N PRO A 135 6.60 1.61 2.52
CA PRO A 135 5.28 1.50 1.92
C PRO A 135 5.06 2.44 0.72
N LEU A 136 5.46 3.72 0.84
CA LEU A 136 5.34 4.68 -0.26
C LEU A 136 6.18 4.30 -1.46
N LYS A 137 7.41 3.80 -1.24
CA LYS A 137 8.27 3.29 -2.30
C LYS A 137 7.59 2.16 -3.08
N ALA A 138 7.01 1.19 -2.37
CA ALA A 138 6.32 0.06 -2.99
C ALA A 138 5.15 0.51 -3.88
N VAL A 139 4.34 1.45 -3.38
CA VAL A 139 3.21 2.03 -4.14
C VAL A 139 3.70 2.82 -5.35
N TYR A 140 4.64 3.74 -5.17
CA TYR A 140 5.14 4.59 -6.24
C TYR A 140 5.77 3.77 -7.37
N HIS A 141 6.64 2.81 -7.04
CA HIS A 141 7.28 1.96 -8.05
C HIS A 141 6.30 1.07 -8.80
N LYS A 142 5.21 0.62 -8.18
CA LYS A 142 4.18 -0.17 -8.87
C LYS A 142 3.51 0.61 -10.00
N PHE A 143 3.21 1.89 -9.78
CA PHE A 143 2.43 2.69 -10.75
C PHE A 143 3.27 3.58 -11.65
N LYS A 144 4.54 3.82 -11.32
CA LYS A 144 5.45 4.57 -12.18
C LYS A 144 5.58 3.96 -13.59
N THR A 145 5.49 2.64 -13.70
CA THR A 145 5.62 1.95 -14.99
C THR A 145 4.34 1.94 -15.84
N ASP A 146 3.18 2.30 -15.27
CA ASP A 146 1.85 2.31 -15.91
C ASP A 146 1.25 3.73 -15.90
N GLU A 147 1.98 4.70 -16.46
CA GLU A 147 1.65 6.14 -16.40
C GLU A 147 0.24 6.50 -16.92
N SER A 148 -0.37 5.66 -17.76
CA SER A 148 -1.64 5.98 -18.44
C SER A 148 -2.91 5.70 -17.63
N GLN A 149 -2.86 5.04 -16.47
CA GLN A 149 -4.09 4.64 -15.76
C GLN A 149 -4.27 5.18 -14.33
N GLN A 150 -3.23 5.65 -13.64
CA GLN A 150 -3.33 5.85 -12.17
C GLN A 150 -2.64 7.12 -11.64
N THR A 151 -2.84 8.25 -12.34
CA THR A 151 -2.30 9.57 -11.97
C THR A 151 -2.59 9.97 -10.51
N ASN A 152 -3.74 9.56 -9.97
CA ASN A 152 -4.16 9.92 -8.61
C ASN A 152 -3.24 9.32 -7.52
N ILE A 153 -2.82 8.07 -7.65
CA ILE A 153 -1.95 7.42 -6.64
C ILE A 153 -0.54 8.01 -6.68
N ILE A 154 -0.01 8.27 -7.87
CA ILE A 154 1.31 8.92 -8.02
C ILE A 154 1.28 10.33 -7.43
N ALA A 155 0.25 11.12 -7.74
CA ALA A 155 0.06 12.45 -7.17
C ALA A 155 -0.06 12.41 -5.64
N CYS A 156 -0.76 11.40 -5.10
CA CYS A 156 -0.84 11.18 -3.66
C CYS A 156 0.55 10.92 -3.04
N CYS A 157 1.33 10.00 -3.62
CA CYS A 157 2.70 9.73 -3.18
C CYS A 157 3.57 10.99 -3.20
N GLN A 158 3.48 11.78 -4.27
CA GLN A 158 4.22 13.05 -4.40
C GLN A 158 3.82 14.05 -3.31
N ALA A 159 2.51 14.23 -3.06
CA ALA A 159 2.02 15.12 -2.02
C ALA A 159 2.48 14.69 -0.62
N ILE A 160 2.46 13.39 -0.32
CA ILE A 160 2.94 12.85 0.96
C ILE A 160 4.46 13.07 1.10
N VAL A 161 5.24 12.82 0.05
CA VAL A 161 6.70 13.04 0.08
C VAL A 161 7.03 14.51 0.30
N SER A 162 6.31 15.44 -0.34
CA SER A 162 6.48 16.88 -0.06
C SER A 162 6.25 17.21 1.41
N ARG A 163 5.20 16.64 2.03
CA ARG A 163 4.93 16.83 3.48
C ARG A 163 6.03 16.23 4.36
N LEU A 164 6.64 15.12 3.96
CA LEU A 164 7.79 14.55 4.68
C LEU A 164 9.00 15.49 4.63
N VAL A 165 9.24 16.13 3.47
CA VAL A 165 10.29 17.15 3.31
C VAL A 165 10.01 18.37 4.21
N ASP A 166 8.76 18.84 4.25
CA ASP A 166 8.34 19.95 5.13
C ASP A 166 8.52 19.60 6.62
N LYS A 167 8.39 18.32 6.98
CA LYS A 167 8.70 17.79 8.32
C LYS A 167 10.20 17.56 8.57
N GLY A 168 11.07 17.95 7.64
CA GLY A 168 12.53 17.88 7.79
C GLY A 168 13.19 16.61 7.23
N LEU A 169 12.43 15.68 6.65
CA LEU A 169 12.97 14.45 6.06
C LEU A 169 13.43 14.68 4.61
N GLN A 170 14.50 15.45 4.44
CA GLN A 170 15.01 15.89 3.14
C GLN A 170 15.42 14.74 2.19
N SER A 171 15.75 13.56 2.72
CA SER A 171 16.08 12.37 1.93
C SER A 171 14.86 11.62 1.40
N ALA A 172 13.63 11.99 1.79
CA ALA A 172 12.41 11.26 1.42
C ALA A 172 12.24 11.08 -0.10
N PRO A 173 12.46 12.10 -0.96
CA PRO A 173 12.36 11.93 -2.41
C PRO A 173 13.29 10.85 -2.96
N ILE A 174 14.55 10.87 -2.55
CA ILE A 174 15.56 9.90 -3.01
C ILE A 174 15.21 8.48 -2.56
N ILE A 175 14.75 8.32 -1.31
CA ILE A 175 14.42 7.00 -0.77
C ILE A 175 13.17 6.41 -1.43
N VAL A 176 12.13 7.23 -1.62
CA VAL A 176 10.82 6.80 -2.13
C VAL A 176 10.81 6.66 -3.65
N PHE A 177 11.39 7.62 -4.38
CA PHE A 177 11.36 7.65 -5.84
C PHE A 177 12.54 6.95 -6.49
N GLY A 178 13.68 6.82 -5.77
CA GLY A 178 14.90 6.20 -6.28
C GLY A 178 15.63 7.03 -7.34
N GLU A 179 15.42 8.35 -7.35
CA GLU A 179 16.05 9.34 -8.23
C GLU A 179 17.00 10.26 -7.46
#